data_AF-A0A2E3MEM6-F1
#
_entry.id   AF-A0A2E3MEM6-F1
#
_cell.length_a   1.000
_cell.length_b   1.000
_cell.length_c   1.000
_cell.angle_alpha   90.00
_cell.angle_beta   90.00
_cell.angle_gamma   90.00
#
_symmetry.space_group_name_H-M   'P 1'
#
loop_
_entity.id
_entity.type
_entity.pdbx_description
1 polymer ?
#
loop_
_entity_poly.entity_id
_entity_poly.type
_entity_poly.pdbx_seq_one_letter_code
_entity_poly.pdbx_strand_id
1 'polypeptide(L)'
;MARKKKEKIIVKLDLPKDDTTLTKLYAILGVSIFLGLASFTFWVTNSHFTTAPNGQPLFVNMACGYDPNYVPTFDDNESCQFGLLKDEPDVLVMTPEEPWKEFLGLGQLFDVPGMDENITASVRPQQTMIGTCDVETAIPSDYSFIIYDPSGVEITRYRGNTHANGDKCELFIQNMEKGNLYQLVIISENEVQEATYRLEMDYYDGLPENMNNKSQWIGPEVNLGGLSLRPTIFLNFFGIGFFIMFWPASYYWDRVKEKTNQMEEKFPDFLRDLAEYWKGGLSMTVAVQTLATSEYGALNHEVKKMSDQLSWGVAFGDVIEMFAARVGTPLVLRAISLISEANRAGGKISDILVTAANDSRELKFLEGERKRSIASYISVIWTSYGVFLGVIVVLAKVFIPAIAGSNSDSEDGGGGQQLGNMVIRNIEPLFFLTIFYYGVTMQALGNGSMAGLMATGRFTSGMKHSGLMILLAILCFNVVVFSPDLIGVTTLPALSPSAGTFSP
;
A
#
# COMPACT_ATOMS: atom_id res chain seq x y z
N MET A 1 50.88 19.64 53.72
CA MET A 1 50.11 19.47 52.46
C MET A 1 48.74 18.90 52.80
N ALA A 2 47.71 19.74 52.85
CA ALA A 2 46.33 19.32 53.11
C ALA A 2 45.64 18.95 51.78
N ARG A 3 45.19 17.71 51.65
CA ARG A 3 44.56 17.17 50.44
C ARG A 3 43.06 17.54 50.46
N LYS A 4 42.67 18.57 49.68
CA LYS A 4 41.25 18.96 49.51
C LYS A 4 40.43 17.77 49.01
N LYS A 5 39.40 17.40 49.78
CA LYS A 5 38.37 16.44 49.41
C LYS A 5 37.57 17.02 48.24
N LYS A 6 37.58 16.36 47.09
CA LYS A 6 36.74 16.74 45.94
C LYS A 6 35.30 16.37 46.29
N GLU A 7 34.47 17.36 46.58
CA GLU A 7 33.02 17.16 46.60
C GLU A 7 32.55 16.84 45.19
N LYS A 8 31.89 15.70 45.05
CA LYS A 8 31.33 15.23 43.79
C LYS A 8 30.09 16.09 43.53
N ILE A 9 30.17 16.99 42.55
CA ILE A 9 28.99 17.75 42.08
C ILE A 9 28.07 16.73 41.43
N ILE A 10 27.04 16.31 42.17
CA ILE A 10 25.96 15.50 41.62
C ILE A 10 25.04 16.48 40.91
N VAL A 11 25.23 16.62 39.60
CA VAL A 11 24.27 17.33 38.75
C VAL A 11 22.98 16.50 38.77
N LYS A 12 22.04 16.89 39.62
CA LYS A 12 20.66 16.45 39.48
C LYS A 12 20.15 17.06 38.18
N LEU A 13 20.22 16.29 37.09
CA LEU A 13 19.36 16.56 35.95
C LEU A 13 17.94 16.34 36.48
N ASP A 14 17.27 17.43 36.86
CA ASP A 14 15.81 17.48 36.80
C ASP A 14 15.44 17.32 35.32
N LEU A 15 15.44 16.06 34.86
CA LEU A 15 14.67 15.67 33.69
C LEU A 15 13.26 16.18 33.97
N PRO A 16 12.66 16.99 33.07
CA PRO A 16 11.32 17.52 33.28
C PRO A 16 10.40 16.36 33.62
N LYS A 17 9.99 16.34 34.89
CA LYS A 17 9.10 15.34 35.47
C LYS A 17 7.74 15.60 34.81
N ASP A 18 7.31 14.65 33.99
CA ASP A 18 6.02 14.62 33.28
C ASP A 18 5.86 15.53 32.04
N ASP A 19 6.82 15.53 31.10
CA ASP A 19 6.49 15.99 29.75
C ASP A 19 5.62 14.94 29.02
N THR A 20 4.30 15.09 29.19
CA THR A 20 3.28 14.27 28.51
C THR A 20 3.49 14.17 27.00
N THR A 21 4.17 15.15 26.39
CA THR A 21 4.48 15.21 24.97
C THR A 21 5.51 14.15 24.58
N LEU A 22 6.57 14.01 25.39
CA LEU A 22 7.66 13.06 25.19
C LEU A 22 7.20 11.62 25.45
N THR A 23 6.39 11.41 26.50
CA THR A 23 5.80 10.09 26.80
C THR A 23 4.90 9.62 25.66
N LYS A 24 4.04 10.50 25.13
CA LYS A 24 3.20 10.20 23.95
C LYS A 24 4.05 9.88 22.71
N LEU A 25 5.14 10.63 22.49
CA LEU A 25 6.06 10.34 21.39
C LEU A 25 6.65 8.93 21.51
N TYR A 26 7.18 8.57 22.68
CA TYR A 26 7.76 7.23 22.88
C TYR A 26 6.73 6.10 22.75
N ALA A 27 5.49 6.32 23.21
CA ALA A 27 4.41 5.35 23.03
C ALA A 27 4.09 5.15 21.54
N ILE A 28 3.94 6.23 20.78
CA ILE A 28 3.72 6.18 19.32
C ILE A 28 4.88 5.46 18.63
N LEU A 29 6.12 5.79 19.00
CA LEU A 29 7.33 5.21 18.41
C LEU A 29 7.42 3.70 18.70
N GLY A 30 7.13 3.28 19.94
CA GLY A 30 7.12 1.87 20.32
C GLY A 30 6.09 1.05 19.54
N VAL A 31 4.85 1.55 19.45
CA VAL A 31 3.78 0.88 18.69
C VAL A 31 4.10 0.86 17.18
N SER A 32 4.60 1.97 16.64
CA SER A 32 4.96 2.11 15.22
C SER A 32 6.09 1.16 14.82
N ILE A 33 7.13 1.04 15.65
CA ILE A 33 8.23 0.10 15.42
C ILE A 33 7.71 -1.34 15.47
N PHE A 34 6.89 -1.69 16.46
CA PHE A 34 6.37 -3.04 16.59
C PHE A 34 5.55 -3.46 15.36
N LEU A 35 4.61 -2.61 14.93
CA LEU A 35 3.78 -2.87 13.74
C LEU A 35 4.59 -2.84 12.44
N GLY A 36 5.57 -1.94 12.34
CA GLY A 36 6.49 -1.89 11.20
C GLY A 36 7.33 -3.16 11.08
N LEU A 37 7.92 -3.62 12.19
CA LEU A 37 8.69 -4.87 12.24
C LEU A 37 7.81 -6.09 11.92
N ALA A 38 6.58 -6.16 12.44
CA ALA A 38 5.65 -7.24 12.10
C ALA A 38 5.34 -7.27 10.59
N SER A 39 5.15 -6.10 9.97
CA SER A 39 4.94 -5.98 8.53
C SER A 39 6.17 -6.43 7.73
N PHE A 40 7.37 -6.07 8.20
CA PHE A 40 8.62 -6.56 7.61
C PHE A 40 8.80 -8.06 7.78
N THR A 41 8.47 -8.63 8.93
CA THR A 41 8.53 -10.08 9.13
C THR A 41 7.63 -10.78 8.14
N PHE A 42 6.37 -10.33 8.00
CA PHE A 42 5.43 -10.88 7.02
C PHE A 42 5.94 -10.75 5.57
N TRP A 43 6.52 -9.59 5.23
CA TRP A 43 7.13 -9.38 3.93
C TRP A 43 8.31 -10.33 3.68
N VAL A 44 9.26 -10.44 4.62
CA VAL A 44 10.44 -11.31 4.47
C VAL A 44 10.02 -12.75 4.24
N THR A 45 9.11 -13.28 5.08
CA THR A 45 8.70 -14.70 5.04
C THR A 45 7.95 -15.09 3.76
N ASN A 46 7.31 -14.13 3.09
CA ASN A 46 6.60 -14.34 1.82
C ASN A 46 7.45 -13.95 0.60
N SER A 47 8.56 -13.23 0.79
CA SER A 47 9.44 -12.83 -0.31
C SER A 47 10.26 -14.00 -0.84
N HIS A 48 10.58 -13.96 -2.15
CA HIS A 48 11.51 -14.91 -2.78
C HIS A 48 12.94 -14.89 -2.18
N PHE A 49 13.27 -13.97 -1.27
CA PHE A 49 14.55 -13.98 -0.55
C PHE A 49 14.65 -15.10 0.48
N THR A 50 13.51 -15.57 1.02
CA THR A 50 13.46 -16.66 2.00
C THR A 50 12.61 -17.80 1.48
N THR A 51 12.95 -18.33 0.30
CA THR A 51 12.41 -19.60 -0.17
C THR A 51 13.10 -20.75 0.55
N ALA A 52 12.33 -21.75 0.95
CA ALA A 52 12.89 -23.00 1.44
C ALA A 52 13.53 -23.80 0.28
N PRO A 53 14.36 -24.82 0.59
CA PRO A 53 14.93 -25.72 -0.42
C PRO A 53 13.91 -26.37 -1.35
N ASN A 54 12.66 -26.52 -0.88
CA ASN A 54 11.53 -27.04 -1.66
C ASN A 54 10.91 -26.04 -2.66
N GLY A 55 11.42 -24.81 -2.78
CA GLY A 55 10.96 -23.80 -3.72
C GLY A 55 9.79 -22.94 -3.24
N GLN A 56 9.08 -23.35 -2.18
CA GLN A 56 7.96 -22.58 -1.63
C GLN A 56 8.42 -21.44 -0.69
N PRO A 57 7.62 -20.36 -0.53
CA PRO A 57 7.88 -19.34 0.47
C PRO A 57 7.95 -19.93 1.87
N LEU A 58 8.87 -19.42 2.72
CA LEU A 58 9.01 -19.90 4.10
C LEU A 58 7.72 -19.83 4.91
N PHE A 59 6.89 -18.80 4.65
CA PHE A 59 5.58 -18.66 5.29
C PHE A 59 4.67 -19.85 5.04
N VAL A 60 4.60 -20.34 3.79
CA VAL A 60 3.74 -21.47 3.41
C VAL A 60 4.16 -22.72 4.17
N ASN A 61 5.47 -23.00 4.20
CA ASN A 61 6.02 -24.13 4.98
C ASN A 61 5.72 -24.01 6.48
N MET A 62 5.84 -22.81 7.06
CA MET A 62 5.52 -22.59 8.49
C MET A 62 4.02 -22.72 8.79
N ALA A 63 3.16 -22.24 7.89
CA ALA A 63 1.71 -22.23 8.08
C ALA A 63 1.10 -23.62 7.86
N CYS A 64 1.55 -24.36 6.85
CA CYS A 64 1.10 -25.72 6.57
C CYS A 64 1.85 -26.80 7.37
N GLY A 65 2.99 -26.46 8.01
CA GLY A 65 3.78 -27.40 8.80
C GLY A 65 4.65 -28.35 7.97
N TYR A 66 5.02 -27.97 6.75
CA TYR A 66 5.84 -28.78 5.86
C TYR A 66 7.32 -28.82 6.27
N ASP A 67 8.00 -29.92 5.94
CA ASP A 67 9.46 -30.00 6.01
C ASP A 67 10.06 -29.15 4.86
N PRO A 68 10.93 -28.17 5.16
CA PRO A 68 11.56 -27.32 4.14
C PRO A 68 12.35 -28.07 3.05
N ASN A 69 12.72 -29.34 3.26
CA ASN A 69 13.45 -30.16 2.29
C ASN A 69 12.56 -31.05 1.42
N TYR A 70 11.26 -31.12 1.74
CA TYR A 70 10.29 -31.91 1.01
C TYR A 70 9.48 -31.00 0.09
N VAL A 71 9.37 -31.37 -1.19
CA VAL A 71 8.50 -30.69 -2.16
C VAL A 71 7.08 -31.23 -1.98
N PRO A 72 6.12 -30.42 -1.47
CA PRO A 72 4.76 -30.88 -1.22
C PRO A 72 4.07 -31.26 -2.53
N THR A 73 3.29 -32.34 -2.47
CA THR A 73 2.41 -32.74 -3.57
C THR A 73 1.09 -31.97 -3.52
N PHE A 74 0.29 -32.07 -4.58
CA PHE A 74 -1.06 -31.50 -4.63
C PHE A 74 -1.93 -31.96 -3.43
N ASP A 75 -1.79 -33.22 -2.99
CA ASP A 75 -2.50 -33.79 -1.83
C ASP A 75 -2.08 -33.16 -0.50
N ASP A 76 -0.77 -32.93 -0.33
CA ASP A 76 -0.24 -32.28 0.86
C ASP A 76 -0.74 -30.83 0.97
N ASN A 77 -0.86 -30.15 -0.15
CA ASN A 77 -1.36 -28.77 -0.25
C ASN A 77 -2.86 -28.65 0.00
N GLU A 78 -3.68 -29.56 -0.54
CA GLU A 78 -5.13 -29.64 -0.24
C GLU A 78 -5.38 -29.83 1.27
N SER A 79 -4.52 -30.61 1.94
CA SER A 79 -4.62 -30.88 3.37
C SER A 79 -3.99 -29.80 4.26
N CYS A 80 -3.44 -28.72 3.68
CA CYS A 80 -2.85 -27.62 4.43
C CYS A 80 -3.85 -27.00 5.44
N GLN A 81 -3.36 -26.71 6.65
CA GLN A 81 -4.14 -26.03 7.68
C GLN A 81 -4.60 -24.63 7.21
N PHE A 82 -5.77 -24.20 7.71
CA PHE A 82 -6.42 -22.93 7.36
C PHE A 82 -6.87 -22.79 5.90
N GLY A 83 -6.81 -23.87 5.09
CA GLY A 83 -7.21 -23.83 3.68
C GLY A 83 -6.39 -22.85 2.85
N LEU A 84 -5.14 -22.58 3.26
CA LEU A 84 -4.30 -21.58 2.62
C LEU A 84 -3.98 -21.94 1.16
N LEU A 85 -3.74 -23.22 0.89
CA LEU A 85 -3.43 -23.77 -0.44
C LEU A 85 -4.56 -24.61 -1.02
N LYS A 86 -5.73 -24.61 -0.37
CA LYS A 86 -6.90 -25.33 -0.88
C LYS A 86 -7.32 -24.71 -2.20
N ASP A 87 -7.41 -25.53 -3.23
CA ASP A 87 -7.75 -25.12 -4.58
C ASP A 87 -9.25 -24.78 -4.67
N GLU A 88 -9.58 -23.80 -5.50
CA GLU A 88 -10.93 -23.36 -5.81
C GLU A 88 -11.05 -23.31 -7.33
N PRO A 89 -12.11 -23.89 -7.93
CA PRO A 89 -12.22 -23.95 -9.38
C PRO A 89 -12.37 -22.56 -9.96
N ASP A 90 -11.61 -22.29 -11.01
CA ASP A 90 -11.90 -21.18 -11.90
C ASP A 90 -12.96 -21.59 -12.92
N VAL A 91 -13.92 -20.71 -13.20
CA VAL A 91 -15.00 -21.03 -14.14
C VAL A 91 -14.65 -20.53 -15.53
N LEU A 92 -14.42 -21.47 -16.45
CA LEU A 92 -14.23 -21.17 -17.86
C LEU A 92 -15.59 -21.09 -18.54
N VAL A 93 -15.82 -20.01 -19.30
CA VAL A 93 -17.08 -19.78 -20.00
C VAL A 93 -16.84 -19.76 -21.50
N MET A 94 -17.63 -20.54 -22.23
CA MET A 94 -17.68 -20.51 -23.70
C MET A 94 -19.09 -20.12 -24.15
N THR A 95 -19.15 -19.12 -25.01
CA THR A 95 -20.37 -18.66 -25.68
C THR A 95 -20.05 -18.45 -27.16
N PRO A 96 -21.02 -18.61 -28.08
CA PRO A 96 -20.78 -18.35 -29.49
C PRO A 96 -20.47 -16.86 -29.73
N GLU A 97 -19.59 -16.56 -30.70
CA GLU A 97 -19.27 -15.17 -31.09
C GLU A 97 -20.51 -14.43 -31.65
N GLU A 98 -21.30 -15.14 -32.44
CA GLU A 98 -22.62 -14.70 -32.93
C GLU A 98 -23.64 -15.81 -32.74
N PRO A 99 -24.92 -15.49 -32.46
CA PRO A 99 -25.99 -16.48 -32.41
C PRO A 99 -26.04 -17.32 -33.68
N TRP A 100 -26.21 -18.64 -33.54
CA TRP A 100 -26.34 -19.55 -34.67
C TRP A 100 -27.69 -19.38 -35.33
N LYS A 101 -27.73 -19.30 -36.66
CA LYS A 101 -28.95 -18.98 -37.42
C LYS A 101 -29.13 -19.94 -38.59
N GLU A 102 -30.40 -20.15 -38.96
CA GLU A 102 -30.82 -20.84 -40.19
C GLU A 102 -30.16 -22.22 -40.36
N PHE A 103 -30.39 -23.13 -39.40
CA PHE A 103 -29.80 -24.47 -39.44
C PHE A 103 -30.78 -25.56 -38.98
N LEU A 104 -30.55 -26.80 -39.45
CA LEU A 104 -31.19 -28.02 -38.93
C LEU A 104 -30.28 -28.75 -37.94
N GLY A 105 -28.97 -28.77 -38.21
CA GLY A 105 -27.94 -29.23 -37.31
C GLY A 105 -26.71 -28.36 -37.46
N LEU A 106 -26.15 -27.89 -36.36
CA LEU A 106 -24.91 -27.14 -36.35
C LEU A 106 -24.09 -27.55 -35.15
N GLY A 107 -22.77 -27.61 -35.35
CA GLY A 107 -21.83 -27.98 -34.33
C GLY A 107 -20.58 -27.11 -34.36
N GLN A 108 -19.89 -27.08 -33.23
CA GLN A 108 -18.64 -26.37 -33.06
C GLN A 108 -17.66 -27.23 -32.28
N LEU A 109 -16.44 -27.30 -32.80
CA LEU A 109 -15.33 -27.97 -32.15
C LEU A 109 -14.75 -27.06 -31.07
N PHE A 110 -14.34 -27.63 -29.96
CA PHE A 110 -13.66 -26.89 -28.89
C PHE A 110 -12.65 -27.78 -28.18
N ASP A 111 -11.63 -27.14 -27.59
CA ASP A 111 -10.62 -27.82 -26.80
C ASP A 111 -10.91 -27.64 -25.31
N VAL A 112 -10.69 -28.71 -24.55
CA VAL A 112 -10.91 -28.76 -23.11
C VAL A 112 -9.56 -28.68 -22.41
N PRO A 113 -9.22 -27.53 -21.79
CA PRO A 113 -8.05 -27.45 -20.93
C PRO A 113 -8.29 -28.23 -19.64
N GLY A 114 -7.23 -28.68 -18.99
CA GLY A 114 -7.32 -29.37 -17.71
C GLY A 114 -5.99 -29.98 -17.29
N MET A 115 -6.03 -30.70 -16.18
CA MET A 115 -4.87 -31.39 -15.62
C MET A 115 -4.34 -32.51 -16.52
N ASP A 116 -3.02 -32.73 -16.49
CA ASP A 116 -2.36 -33.83 -17.19
C ASP A 116 -2.72 -35.20 -16.57
N GLU A 117 -2.75 -36.26 -17.39
CA GLU A 117 -3.08 -37.62 -16.94
C GLU A 117 -2.07 -38.19 -15.94
N ASN A 118 -0.85 -37.63 -15.92
CA ASN A 118 0.26 -38.09 -15.08
C ASN A 118 0.15 -37.68 -13.60
N ILE A 119 -0.84 -36.84 -13.23
CA ILE A 119 -1.10 -36.46 -11.84
C ILE A 119 -1.96 -37.56 -11.18
N THR A 120 -1.53 -38.06 -10.01
CA THR A 120 -2.14 -39.22 -9.33
C THR A 120 -3.67 -39.12 -9.23
N ALA A 121 -4.36 -40.11 -9.80
CA ALA A 121 -5.81 -40.13 -9.96
C ALA A 121 -6.65 -40.08 -8.67
N SER A 122 -6.06 -40.31 -7.48
CA SER A 122 -6.78 -40.33 -6.20
C SER A 122 -7.18 -38.94 -5.69
N VAL A 123 -6.66 -37.86 -6.29
CA VAL A 123 -6.82 -36.48 -5.78
C VAL A 123 -7.21 -35.49 -6.88
N ARG A 124 -7.54 -35.94 -8.10
CA ARG A 124 -7.99 -35.02 -9.16
C ARG A 124 -9.38 -34.46 -8.78
N PRO A 125 -9.51 -33.15 -8.49
CA PRO A 125 -10.83 -32.56 -8.34
C PRO A 125 -11.65 -32.77 -9.61
N GLN A 126 -12.96 -32.95 -9.45
CA GLN A 126 -13.87 -33.16 -10.57
C GLN A 126 -14.03 -31.84 -11.33
N GLN A 127 -13.69 -31.84 -12.62
CA GLN A 127 -13.91 -30.70 -13.52
C GLN A 127 -15.32 -30.77 -14.08
N THR A 128 -16.29 -30.25 -13.32
CA THR A 128 -17.69 -30.29 -13.74
C THR A 128 -17.93 -29.35 -14.91
N MET A 129 -18.80 -29.73 -15.83
CA MET A 129 -19.22 -28.88 -16.95
C MET A 129 -20.74 -28.79 -16.99
N ILE A 130 -21.25 -27.57 -17.07
CA ILE A 130 -22.67 -27.24 -17.21
C ILE A 130 -22.85 -26.56 -18.56
N GLY A 131 -23.68 -27.14 -19.41
CA GLY A 131 -24.06 -26.55 -20.68
C GLY A 131 -25.49 -26.05 -20.63
N THR A 132 -25.72 -24.79 -20.95
CA THR A 132 -27.07 -24.23 -21.15
C THR A 132 -27.26 -23.81 -22.60
N CYS A 133 -28.49 -23.91 -23.11
CA CYS A 133 -28.80 -23.44 -24.45
C CYS A 133 -30.14 -22.69 -24.53
N ASP A 134 -30.28 -21.88 -25.55
CA ASP A 134 -31.54 -21.24 -25.93
C ASP A 134 -31.73 -21.46 -27.44
N VAL A 135 -32.87 -22.02 -27.83
CA VAL A 135 -33.14 -22.45 -29.21
C VAL A 135 -34.53 -21.96 -29.62
N GLU A 136 -34.58 -21.09 -30.62
CA GLU A 136 -35.81 -20.53 -31.16
C GLU A 136 -36.15 -21.10 -32.53
N THR A 137 -37.39 -21.54 -32.69
CA THR A 137 -37.93 -22.11 -33.94
C THR A 137 -39.30 -21.53 -34.22
N ALA A 138 -39.64 -21.38 -35.50
CA ALA A 138 -40.92 -20.79 -35.94
C ALA A 138 -42.15 -21.62 -35.53
N ILE A 139 -41.96 -22.93 -35.34
CA ILE A 139 -42.97 -23.90 -34.92
C ILE A 139 -42.42 -24.78 -33.79
N PRO A 140 -43.28 -25.32 -32.90
CA PRO A 140 -42.86 -26.28 -31.88
C PRO A 140 -42.05 -27.43 -32.50
N SER A 141 -40.79 -27.54 -32.08
CA SER A 141 -39.82 -28.46 -32.69
C SER A 141 -39.03 -29.17 -31.59
N ASP A 142 -38.88 -30.47 -31.74
CA ASP A 142 -37.98 -31.24 -30.90
C ASP A 142 -36.53 -30.94 -31.31
N TYR A 143 -35.68 -30.69 -30.32
CA TYR A 143 -34.27 -30.46 -30.53
C TYR A 143 -33.42 -31.25 -29.53
N SER A 144 -32.17 -31.49 -29.90
CA SER A 144 -31.16 -32.14 -29.07
C SER A 144 -29.95 -31.24 -28.94
N PHE A 145 -29.46 -31.09 -27.72
CA PHE A 145 -28.19 -30.45 -27.40
C PHE A 145 -27.23 -31.52 -26.90
N ILE A 146 -26.11 -31.71 -27.60
CA ILE A 146 -25.26 -32.91 -27.49
C ILE A 146 -23.80 -32.50 -27.37
N ILE A 147 -23.05 -33.21 -26.54
CA ILE A 147 -21.59 -33.10 -26.48
C ILE A 147 -20.99 -34.46 -26.83
N TYR A 148 -20.07 -34.49 -27.81
CA TYR A 148 -19.29 -35.67 -28.17
C TYR A 148 -17.84 -35.53 -27.73
N ASP A 149 -17.23 -36.67 -27.41
CA ASP A 149 -15.80 -36.78 -27.15
C ASP A 149 -14.97 -36.68 -28.45
N PRO A 150 -13.64 -36.57 -28.37
CA PRO A 150 -12.76 -36.54 -29.54
C PRO A 150 -12.82 -37.81 -30.41
N SER A 151 -13.34 -38.92 -29.87
CA SER A 151 -13.54 -40.18 -30.60
C SER A 151 -14.91 -40.23 -31.31
N GLY A 152 -15.76 -39.21 -31.15
CA GLY A 152 -17.12 -39.13 -31.71
C GLY A 152 -18.18 -39.90 -30.90
N VAL A 153 -17.88 -40.28 -29.66
CA VAL A 153 -18.83 -40.92 -28.74
C VAL A 153 -19.61 -39.86 -27.98
N GLU A 154 -20.94 -40.03 -27.91
CA GLU A 154 -21.82 -39.13 -27.17
C GLU A 154 -21.52 -39.21 -25.65
N ILE A 155 -21.13 -38.09 -25.06
CA ILE A 155 -20.89 -37.97 -23.61
C ILE A 155 -22.23 -37.77 -22.90
N THR A 156 -23.00 -36.80 -23.38
CA THR A 156 -24.30 -36.43 -22.79
C THR A 156 -25.20 -35.76 -23.84
N ARG A 157 -26.51 -35.84 -23.60
CA ARG A 157 -27.54 -35.26 -24.45
C ARG A 157 -28.70 -34.76 -23.63
N TYR A 158 -29.14 -33.56 -23.97
CA TYR A 158 -30.42 -32.99 -23.58
C TYR A 158 -31.39 -33.09 -24.76
N ARG A 159 -32.65 -33.40 -24.49
CA ARG A 159 -33.74 -33.37 -25.47
C ARG A 159 -34.81 -32.41 -24.98
N GLY A 160 -35.09 -31.39 -25.78
CA GLY A 160 -36.03 -30.33 -25.47
C GLY A 160 -37.06 -30.12 -26.56
N ASN A 161 -38.03 -29.26 -26.28
CA ASN A 161 -38.99 -28.75 -27.26
C ASN A 161 -39.16 -27.25 -27.04
N THR A 162 -38.86 -26.49 -28.08
CA THR A 162 -38.73 -25.02 -28.09
C THR A 162 -39.98 -24.24 -27.61
N HIS A 163 -41.16 -24.86 -27.60
CA HIS A 163 -42.42 -24.22 -27.17
C HIS A 163 -43.04 -24.87 -25.92
N ALA A 164 -42.30 -25.77 -25.24
CA ALA A 164 -42.77 -26.44 -24.04
C ALA A 164 -42.55 -25.61 -22.76
N ASN A 165 -43.59 -25.49 -21.92
CA ASN A 165 -43.47 -24.86 -20.60
C ASN A 165 -42.58 -25.71 -19.68
N GLY A 166 -41.34 -25.28 -19.48
CA GLY A 166 -40.38 -25.93 -18.57
C GLY A 166 -39.13 -26.52 -19.25
N ASP A 167 -38.93 -26.25 -20.54
CA ASP A 167 -37.65 -26.53 -21.19
C ASP A 167 -36.56 -25.62 -20.59
N LYS A 168 -35.53 -26.22 -20.00
CA LYS A 168 -34.41 -25.49 -19.38
C LYS A 168 -33.14 -25.52 -20.21
N CYS A 169 -33.09 -26.40 -21.23
CA CYS A 169 -31.87 -26.79 -21.94
C CYS A 169 -30.62 -26.86 -21.08
N GLU A 170 -30.50 -27.87 -20.21
CA GLU A 170 -29.37 -27.98 -19.29
C GLU A 170 -28.69 -29.35 -19.43
N LEU A 171 -27.37 -29.32 -19.65
CA LEU A 171 -26.46 -30.46 -19.66
C LEU A 171 -25.58 -30.40 -18.42
N PHE A 172 -25.39 -31.55 -17.78
CA PHE A 172 -24.45 -31.70 -16.66
C PHE A 172 -23.50 -32.85 -16.95
N ILE A 173 -22.20 -32.55 -16.92
CA ILE A 173 -21.12 -33.53 -17.01
C ILE A 173 -20.32 -33.46 -15.71
N GLN A 174 -20.18 -34.60 -15.04
CA GLN A 174 -19.52 -34.64 -13.73
C GLN A 174 -18.02 -34.41 -13.82
N ASN A 175 -17.35 -34.86 -14.88
CA ASN A 175 -15.92 -34.68 -15.05
C ASN A 175 -15.54 -34.65 -16.53
N MET A 176 -14.97 -33.54 -16.97
CA MET A 176 -14.38 -33.39 -18.30
C MET A 176 -12.88 -33.70 -18.28
N GLU A 177 -12.42 -34.53 -19.21
CA GLU A 177 -11.01 -34.86 -19.37
C GLU A 177 -10.32 -33.89 -20.32
N LYS A 178 -9.06 -33.56 -20.06
CA LYS A 178 -8.24 -32.75 -20.94
C LYS A 178 -8.16 -33.42 -22.31
N GLY A 179 -8.45 -32.67 -23.38
CA GLY A 179 -8.39 -33.20 -24.73
C GLY A 179 -8.75 -32.15 -25.76
N ASN A 180 -8.40 -32.43 -27.01
CA ASN A 180 -8.66 -31.55 -28.13
C ASN A 180 -9.79 -32.11 -28.99
N LEU A 181 -10.51 -31.24 -29.71
CA LEU A 181 -11.55 -31.61 -30.69
C LEU A 181 -12.84 -32.23 -30.09
N TYR A 182 -13.26 -31.77 -28.91
CA TYR A 182 -14.63 -32.03 -28.43
C TYR A 182 -15.65 -31.35 -29.34
N GLN A 183 -16.83 -31.95 -29.48
CA GLN A 183 -17.87 -31.42 -30.37
C GLN A 183 -19.10 -31.06 -29.57
N LEU A 184 -19.51 -29.79 -29.66
CA LEU A 184 -20.82 -29.33 -29.22
C LEU A 184 -21.75 -29.29 -30.44
N VAL A 185 -22.92 -29.90 -30.35
CA VAL A 185 -23.87 -30.00 -31.48
C VAL A 185 -25.30 -29.72 -31.03
N ILE A 186 -25.99 -28.87 -31.77
CA ILE A 186 -27.44 -28.64 -31.65
C ILE A 186 -28.12 -29.14 -32.92
N ILE A 187 -29.09 -30.03 -32.78
CA ILE A 187 -29.88 -30.59 -33.90
C ILE A 187 -31.35 -30.40 -33.60
N SER A 188 -32.13 -29.93 -34.57
CA SER A 188 -33.57 -29.71 -34.47
C SER A 188 -34.30 -30.39 -35.63
N GLU A 189 -35.53 -30.85 -35.40
CA GLU A 189 -36.37 -31.42 -36.45
C GLU A 189 -36.79 -30.38 -37.51
N ASN A 190 -36.93 -29.12 -37.11
CA ASN A 190 -37.23 -28.00 -38.00
C ASN A 190 -36.15 -26.92 -37.93
N GLU A 191 -36.15 -26.05 -38.93
CA GLU A 191 -35.17 -24.97 -39.06
C GLU A 191 -35.19 -24.04 -37.84
N VAL A 192 -34.02 -23.93 -37.21
CA VAL A 192 -33.75 -23.04 -36.08
C VAL A 192 -33.53 -21.63 -36.62
N GLN A 193 -34.27 -20.66 -36.07
CA GLN A 193 -34.13 -19.25 -36.44
C GLN A 193 -32.91 -18.63 -35.75
N GLU A 194 -32.79 -18.89 -34.44
CA GLU A 194 -31.70 -18.41 -33.61
C GLU A 194 -31.41 -19.43 -32.51
N ALA A 195 -30.14 -19.72 -32.26
CA ALA A 195 -29.72 -20.49 -31.10
C ALA A 195 -28.48 -19.89 -30.45
N THR A 196 -28.46 -19.91 -29.13
CA THR A 196 -27.31 -19.56 -28.31
C THR A 196 -27.00 -20.68 -27.33
N TYR A 197 -25.75 -20.74 -26.87
CA TYR A 197 -25.36 -21.68 -25.84
C TYR A 197 -24.34 -21.01 -24.91
N ARG A 198 -24.24 -21.56 -23.70
CA ARG A 198 -23.26 -21.17 -22.70
C ARG A 198 -22.76 -22.42 -22.00
N LEU A 199 -21.50 -22.75 -22.23
CA LEU A 199 -20.80 -23.78 -21.46
C LEU A 199 -20.04 -23.11 -20.33
N GLU A 200 -20.22 -23.62 -19.11
CA GLU A 200 -19.44 -23.28 -17.94
C GLU A 200 -18.69 -24.55 -17.50
N MET A 201 -17.37 -24.46 -17.32
CA MET A 201 -16.55 -25.58 -16.86
C MET A 201 -15.69 -25.15 -15.69
N ASP A 202 -15.69 -25.95 -14.63
CA ASP A 202 -14.73 -25.83 -13.54
C ASP A 202 -13.35 -26.27 -14.03
N TYR A 203 -12.37 -25.39 -13.92
CA TYR A 203 -10.99 -25.61 -14.33
C TYR A 203 -10.05 -25.62 -13.14
N TYR A 204 -9.16 -26.62 -13.17
CA TYR A 204 -8.04 -26.76 -12.24
C TYR A 204 -6.75 -26.91 -13.05
N ASP A 205 -5.73 -26.12 -12.71
CA ASP A 205 -4.45 -26.12 -13.44
C ASP A 205 -3.54 -27.31 -13.08
N GLY A 206 -3.75 -27.90 -11.90
CA GLY A 206 -2.96 -29.02 -11.37
C GLY A 206 -1.52 -28.64 -11.01
N LEU A 207 -1.20 -27.35 -10.87
CA LEU A 207 0.13 -26.88 -10.53
C LEU A 207 0.29 -26.79 -9.00
N PRO A 208 1.05 -27.68 -8.35
CA PRO A 208 1.15 -27.73 -6.89
C PRO A 208 1.81 -26.48 -6.30
N GLU A 209 2.58 -25.71 -7.07
CA GLU A 209 3.24 -24.50 -6.56
C GLU A 209 2.25 -23.34 -6.32
N ASN A 210 1.15 -23.28 -7.08
CA ASN A 210 0.20 -22.16 -7.08
C ASN A 210 -1.27 -22.61 -7.16
N MET A 211 -1.64 -23.65 -6.39
CA MET A 211 -3.00 -24.20 -6.34
C MET A 211 -4.09 -23.18 -6.05
N ASN A 212 -3.73 -22.07 -5.40
CA ASN A 212 -4.58 -20.90 -5.44
C ASN A 212 -3.70 -19.65 -5.47
N ASN A 213 -4.28 -18.55 -5.91
CA ASN A 213 -3.60 -17.25 -5.87
C ASN A 213 -3.40 -16.73 -4.42
N LYS A 214 -3.88 -17.47 -3.40
CA LYS A 214 -3.67 -17.17 -1.98
C LYS A 214 -2.26 -17.59 -1.54
N SER A 215 -1.62 -18.57 -2.17
CA SER A 215 -0.22 -18.95 -1.91
C SER A 215 0.75 -17.79 -2.19
N GLN A 216 0.47 -17.03 -3.25
CA GLN A 216 1.22 -15.85 -3.66
C GLN A 216 0.83 -14.58 -2.87
N TRP A 217 -0.11 -14.68 -1.92
CA TRP A 217 -0.57 -13.57 -1.05
C TRP A 217 -0.85 -12.28 -1.81
N ILE A 218 -1.53 -12.39 -2.96
CA ILE A 218 -1.88 -11.23 -3.78
C ILE A 218 -3.06 -10.46 -3.17
N GLY A 219 -3.77 -11.08 -2.21
CA GLY A 219 -4.87 -10.46 -1.47
C GLY A 219 -6.16 -10.32 -2.30
N PRO A 220 -7.28 -9.95 -1.67
CA PRO A 220 -8.55 -9.78 -2.37
C PRO A 220 -8.48 -8.64 -3.39
N GLU A 221 -9.12 -8.84 -4.53
CA GLU A 221 -9.39 -7.77 -5.48
C GLU A 221 -10.45 -6.82 -4.92
N VAL A 222 -10.10 -5.55 -4.80
CA VAL A 222 -11.03 -4.49 -4.42
C VAL A 222 -11.34 -3.69 -5.68
N ASN A 223 -12.52 -3.93 -6.25
CA ASN A 223 -13.03 -3.16 -7.37
C ASN A 223 -13.55 -1.79 -6.89
N LEU A 224 -12.80 -0.74 -7.21
CA LEU A 224 -13.10 0.63 -6.81
C LEU A 224 -13.29 1.49 -8.07
N GLY A 225 -14.54 1.67 -8.49
CA GLY A 225 -14.90 2.56 -9.61
C GLY A 225 -14.28 2.18 -10.96
N GLY A 226 -14.20 0.88 -11.28
CA GLY A 226 -13.61 0.37 -12.52
C GLY A 226 -12.09 0.11 -12.46
N LEU A 227 -11.46 0.32 -11.31
CA LEU A 227 -10.09 -0.09 -11.03
C LEU A 227 -10.11 -1.34 -10.13
N SER A 228 -9.49 -2.44 -10.55
CA SER A 228 -9.20 -3.59 -9.68
C SER A 228 -7.90 -3.31 -8.93
N LEU A 229 -8.00 -3.11 -7.61
CA LEU A 229 -6.86 -2.82 -6.73
C LEU A 229 -6.58 -4.01 -5.83
N ARG A 230 -5.30 -4.33 -5.64
CA ARG A 230 -4.84 -5.39 -4.73
C ARG A 230 -3.98 -4.82 -3.60
N PRO A 231 -4.58 -4.04 -2.66
CA PRO A 231 -3.83 -3.26 -1.68
C PRO A 231 -3.06 -4.12 -0.67
N THR A 232 -3.43 -5.38 -0.49
CA THR A 232 -2.81 -6.29 0.48
C THR A 232 -1.85 -7.29 -0.16
N ILE A 233 -1.35 -7.04 -1.37
CA ILE A 233 -0.26 -7.84 -1.95
C ILE A 233 0.95 -7.83 -0.99
N PHE A 234 1.60 -8.98 -0.79
CA PHE A 234 2.73 -9.10 0.14
C PHE A 234 3.85 -8.07 -0.13
N LEU A 235 4.06 -7.69 -1.41
CA LEU A 235 5.02 -6.65 -1.81
C LEU A 235 4.76 -5.31 -1.11
N ASN A 236 3.48 -4.91 -0.95
CA ASN A 236 3.12 -3.65 -0.31
C ASN A 236 3.58 -3.59 1.14
N PHE A 237 3.68 -4.73 1.84
CA PHE A 237 4.12 -4.77 3.25
C PHE A 237 5.55 -4.26 3.46
N PHE A 238 6.41 -4.27 2.43
CA PHE A 238 7.71 -3.61 2.49
C PHE A 238 7.59 -2.09 2.65
N GLY A 239 6.77 -1.46 1.81
CA GLY A 239 6.51 -0.02 1.86
C GLY A 239 5.69 0.37 3.09
N ILE A 240 4.64 -0.40 3.38
CA ILE A 240 3.78 -0.22 4.56
C ILE A 240 4.60 -0.34 5.85
N GLY A 241 5.54 -1.28 5.92
CA GLY A 241 6.44 -1.45 7.07
C GLY A 241 7.22 -0.17 7.38
N PHE A 242 7.89 0.42 6.37
CA PHE A 242 8.57 1.71 6.55
C PHE A 242 7.62 2.87 6.84
N PHE A 243 6.48 2.91 6.17
CA PHE A 243 5.48 3.96 6.38
C PHE A 243 4.99 3.95 7.84
N ILE A 244 4.50 2.81 8.34
CA ILE A 244 4.01 2.67 9.72
C ILE A 244 5.13 2.96 10.72
N MET A 245 6.35 2.50 10.46
CA MET A 245 7.49 2.69 11.37
C MET A 245 7.83 4.17 11.58
N PHE A 246 7.75 4.99 10.54
CA PHE A 246 8.35 6.34 10.53
C PHE A 246 7.34 7.49 10.46
N TRP A 247 6.25 7.31 9.72
CA TRP A 247 5.29 8.39 9.45
C TRP A 247 4.56 8.89 10.71
N PRO A 248 3.96 8.03 11.57
CA PRO A 248 3.13 8.49 12.69
C PRO A 248 3.92 9.31 13.71
N ALA A 249 5.14 8.86 14.05
CA ALA A 249 6.01 9.54 14.99
C ALA A 249 6.47 10.91 14.44
N SER A 250 6.82 10.97 13.15
CA SER A 250 7.23 12.23 12.50
C SER A 250 6.07 13.23 12.43
N TYR A 251 4.87 12.77 12.08
CA TYR A 251 3.66 13.60 12.02
C TYR A 251 3.28 14.19 13.38
N TYR A 252 3.34 13.38 14.44
CA TYR A 252 3.08 13.85 15.80
C TYR A 252 4.09 14.92 16.24
N TRP A 253 5.38 14.68 16.00
CA TRP A 253 6.43 15.62 16.37
C TRP A 253 6.30 16.97 15.64
N ASP A 254 5.95 16.93 14.36
CA ASP A 254 5.70 18.14 13.58
C ASP A 254 4.50 18.94 14.11
N ARG A 255 3.42 18.26 14.50
CA ARG A 255 2.26 18.89 15.14
C ARG A 255 2.62 19.59 16.44
N VAL A 256 3.47 18.98 17.27
CA VAL A 256 3.98 19.59 18.49
C VAL A 256 4.81 20.84 18.15
N LYS A 257 5.74 20.72 17.21
CA LYS A 257 6.61 21.82 16.80
C LYS A 257 5.84 23.00 16.20
N GLU A 258 4.81 22.73 15.41
CA GLU A 258 3.95 23.75 14.82
C GLU A 258 3.20 24.55 15.90
N LYS A 259 2.65 23.87 16.93
CA LYS A 259 2.02 24.55 18.07
C LYS A 259 3.00 25.45 18.82
N THR A 260 4.23 24.97 19.02
CA THR A 260 5.29 25.77 19.65
C THR A 260 5.65 26.98 18.80
N ASN A 261 5.81 26.80 17.50
CA ASN A 261 6.16 27.88 16.57
C ASN A 261 5.05 28.97 16.50
N GLN A 262 3.78 28.59 16.59
CA GLN A 262 2.66 29.54 16.66
C GLN A 262 2.70 30.43 17.89
N MET A 263 3.17 29.91 19.03
CA MET A 263 3.39 30.72 20.24
C MET A 263 4.58 31.67 20.05
N GLU A 264 5.68 31.19 19.49
CA GLU A 264 6.87 32.02 19.24
C GLU A 264 6.64 33.13 18.22
N GLU A 265 5.76 32.93 17.24
CA GLU A 265 5.45 33.92 16.21
C GLU A 265 4.77 35.17 16.80
N LYS A 266 3.97 35.01 17.86
CA LYS A 266 3.25 36.10 18.54
C LYS A 266 4.01 36.72 19.71
N PHE A 267 5.10 36.08 20.13
CA PHE A 267 5.91 36.54 21.24
C PHE A 267 6.58 37.93 21.02
N PRO A 268 7.13 38.27 19.85
CA PRO A 268 7.68 39.60 19.60
C PRO A 268 6.64 40.72 19.72
N ASP A 269 5.41 40.47 19.22
CA ASP A 269 4.30 41.43 19.30
C ASP A 269 3.91 41.68 20.77
N PHE A 270 3.80 40.60 21.55
CA PHE A 270 3.55 40.68 22.99
C PHE A 270 4.63 41.51 23.73
N LEU A 271 5.92 41.27 23.44
CA LEU A 271 7.01 42.04 24.06
C LEU A 271 6.97 43.52 23.68
N ARG A 272 6.65 43.83 22.43
CA ARG A 272 6.55 45.21 21.94
C ARG A 272 5.42 45.96 22.62
N ASP A 273 4.23 45.37 22.67
CA ASP A 273 3.07 46.01 23.28
C ASP A 273 3.29 46.20 24.79
N LEU A 274 3.96 45.24 25.46
CA LEU A 274 4.41 45.38 26.85
C LEU A 274 5.37 46.54 27.06
N ALA A 275 6.32 46.73 26.13
CA ALA A 275 7.24 47.85 26.17
C ALA A 275 6.52 49.20 25.98
N GLU A 276 5.54 49.26 25.06
CA GLU A 276 4.74 50.45 24.78
C GLU A 276 3.89 50.87 25.98
N TYR A 277 3.20 49.93 26.63
CA TYR A 277 2.42 50.21 27.84
C TYR A 277 3.28 50.67 29.02
N TRP A 278 4.45 50.05 29.21
CA TRP A 278 5.39 50.48 30.24
C TRP A 278 5.94 51.89 29.96
N LYS A 279 6.27 52.20 28.70
CA LYS A 279 6.68 53.56 28.28
C LYS A 279 5.56 54.59 28.46
N GLY A 280 4.31 54.17 28.36
CA GLY A 280 3.10 54.97 28.66
C GLY A 280 2.90 55.27 30.15
N GLY A 281 3.75 54.75 31.04
CA GLY A 281 3.71 55.02 32.48
C GLY A 281 2.80 54.08 33.28
N LEU A 282 2.28 53.01 32.67
CA LEU A 282 1.57 51.96 33.40
C LEU A 282 2.54 51.12 34.24
N SER A 283 2.09 50.65 35.41
CA SER A 283 2.84 49.65 36.16
C SER A 283 2.86 48.32 35.38
N MET A 284 3.88 47.49 35.63
CA MET A 284 4.07 46.23 34.89
C MET A 284 2.90 45.26 35.11
N THR A 285 2.31 45.30 36.31
CA THR A 285 1.12 44.54 36.66
C THR A 285 -0.09 44.97 35.83
N VAL A 286 -0.33 46.29 35.71
CA VAL A 286 -1.46 46.85 34.94
C VAL A 286 -1.23 46.68 33.44
N ALA A 287 0.01 46.80 32.96
CA ALA A 287 0.38 46.56 31.57
C ALA A 287 0.04 45.12 31.15
N VAL A 288 0.45 44.12 31.94
CA VAL A 288 0.13 42.71 31.66
C VAL A 288 -1.36 42.41 31.76
N GLN A 289 -2.08 43.00 32.72
CA GLN A 289 -3.53 42.86 32.82
C GLN A 289 -4.26 43.41 31.59
N THR A 290 -3.77 44.54 31.05
CA THR A 290 -4.29 45.14 29.83
C THR A 290 -4.00 44.24 28.62
N LEU A 291 -2.78 43.71 28.52
CA LEU A 291 -2.37 42.78 27.45
C LEU A 291 -3.11 41.44 27.49
N ALA A 292 -3.53 40.97 28.67
CA ALA A 292 -4.31 39.75 28.80
C ALA A 292 -5.71 39.85 28.16
N THR A 293 -6.18 41.07 27.86
CA THR A 293 -7.42 41.31 27.10
C THR A 293 -7.20 41.42 25.59
N SER A 294 -5.93 41.47 25.14
CA SER A 294 -5.54 41.55 23.73
C SER A 294 -5.41 40.16 23.07
N GLU A 295 -5.37 40.15 21.72
CA GLU A 295 -5.32 38.94 20.89
C GLU A 295 -3.88 38.57 20.46
N TYR A 296 -3.29 37.57 21.12
CA TYR A 296 -1.99 36.95 20.81
C TYR A 296 -2.12 35.46 20.40
N GLY A 297 -3.31 35.03 19.99
CA GLY A 297 -3.57 33.68 19.47
C GLY A 297 -3.16 32.58 20.44
N ALA A 298 -2.21 31.73 20.04
CA ALA A 298 -1.73 30.60 20.84
C ALA A 298 -1.10 31.02 22.19
N LEU A 299 -0.68 32.28 22.34
CA LEU A 299 -0.07 32.81 23.56
C LEU A 299 -1.09 33.29 24.60
N ASN A 300 -2.35 33.51 24.21
CA ASN A 300 -3.39 34.12 25.07
C ASN A 300 -3.56 33.41 26.41
N HIS A 301 -3.56 32.08 26.40
CA HIS A 301 -3.72 31.28 27.61
C HIS A 301 -2.56 31.49 28.61
N GLU A 302 -1.33 31.61 28.12
CA GLU A 302 -0.16 31.79 28.96
C GLU A 302 -0.02 33.25 29.45
N VAL A 303 -0.41 34.23 28.63
CA VAL A 303 -0.51 35.64 29.05
C VAL A 303 -1.60 35.83 30.11
N LYS A 304 -2.75 35.16 29.98
CA LYS A 304 -3.83 35.23 30.97
C LYS A 304 -3.40 34.68 32.34
N LYS A 305 -2.74 33.53 32.37
CA LYS A 305 -2.14 32.99 33.60
C LYS A 305 -1.13 33.95 34.23
N MET A 306 -0.34 34.62 33.39
CA MET A 306 0.63 35.62 33.85
C MET A 306 -0.08 36.81 34.54
N SER A 307 -1.18 37.29 33.97
CA SER A 307 -2.05 38.31 34.58
C SER A 307 -2.64 37.85 35.92
N ASP A 308 -3.13 36.61 35.99
CA ASP A 308 -3.70 36.05 37.22
C ASP A 308 -2.64 35.98 38.35
N GLN A 309 -1.42 35.53 38.04
CA GLN A 309 -0.32 35.46 38.99
C GLN A 309 0.10 36.85 39.51
N LEU A 310 0.15 37.86 38.64
CA LEU A 310 0.42 39.24 39.03
C LEU A 310 -0.72 39.83 39.87
N SER A 311 -1.98 39.46 39.59
CA SER A 311 -3.14 39.90 40.37
C SER A 311 -3.11 39.38 41.81
N TRP A 312 -2.46 38.23 42.05
CA TRP A 312 -2.26 37.64 43.37
C TRP A 312 -1.02 38.18 44.10
N GLY A 313 -0.33 39.18 43.54
CA GLY A 313 0.79 39.85 44.19
C GLY A 313 2.14 39.16 44.04
N VAL A 314 2.28 38.19 43.12
CA VAL A 314 3.59 37.59 42.80
C VAL A 314 4.45 38.62 42.06
N ALA A 315 5.74 38.69 42.37
CA ALA A 315 6.65 39.64 41.75
C ALA A 315 6.79 39.38 40.23
N PHE A 316 6.86 40.45 39.44
CA PHE A 316 6.95 40.34 37.97
C PHE A 316 8.15 39.52 37.47
N GLY A 317 9.31 39.63 38.14
CA GLY A 317 10.50 38.85 37.80
C GLY A 317 10.25 37.34 37.88
N ASP A 318 9.60 36.87 38.95
CA ASP A 318 9.29 35.47 39.14
C ASP A 318 8.23 35.00 38.13
N VAL A 319 7.20 35.82 37.91
CA VAL A 319 6.10 35.49 36.98
C VAL A 319 6.59 35.36 35.55
N ILE A 320 7.45 36.27 35.08
CA ILE A 320 7.95 36.23 33.70
C ILE A 320 8.93 35.06 33.48
N GLU A 321 9.71 34.69 34.49
CA GLU A 321 10.57 33.51 34.46
C GLU A 321 9.73 32.21 34.45
N MET A 322 8.68 32.13 35.28
CA MET A 322 7.72 31.03 35.23
C MET A 322 6.99 30.96 33.88
N PHE A 323 6.67 32.09 33.26
CA PHE A 323 6.12 32.13 31.91
C PHE A 323 7.12 31.56 30.89
N ALA A 324 8.39 31.97 30.95
CA ALA A 324 9.43 31.47 30.06
C ALA A 324 9.65 29.96 30.20
N ALA A 325 9.61 29.44 31.44
CA ALA A 325 9.70 28.01 31.71
C ALA A 325 8.51 27.22 31.16
N ARG A 326 7.29 27.80 31.16
CA ARG A 326 6.09 27.15 30.61
C ARG A 326 6.05 27.14 29.09
N VAL A 327 6.42 28.25 28.43
CA VAL A 327 6.50 28.30 26.96
C VAL A 327 7.68 27.46 26.47
N GLY A 328 8.77 27.42 27.24
CA GLY A 328 9.82 26.39 27.14
C GLY A 328 10.68 26.46 25.89
N THR A 329 10.66 27.56 25.15
CA THR A 329 11.44 27.69 23.91
C THR A 329 12.73 28.48 24.10
N PRO A 330 13.80 28.17 23.33
CA PRO A 330 15.07 28.88 23.44
C PRO A 330 14.95 30.39 23.15
N LEU A 331 14.06 30.77 22.23
CA LEU A 331 13.80 32.17 21.88
C LEU A 331 13.20 32.93 23.07
N VAL A 332 12.15 32.37 23.68
CA VAL A 332 11.45 33.00 24.82
C VAL A 332 12.36 33.04 26.05
N LEU A 333 13.04 31.94 26.39
CA LEU A 333 13.96 31.87 27.53
C LEU A 333 15.08 32.91 27.43
N ARG A 334 15.67 33.07 26.24
CA ARG A 334 16.75 34.05 26.01
C ARG A 334 16.22 35.48 26.18
N ALA A 335 15.11 35.82 25.54
CA ALA A 335 14.52 37.16 25.65
C ALA A 335 14.13 37.50 27.10
N ILE A 336 13.47 36.57 27.81
CA ILE A 336 13.05 36.79 29.20
C ILE A 336 14.26 36.90 30.14
N SER A 337 15.32 36.10 29.95
CA SER A 337 16.52 36.21 30.77
C SER A 337 17.17 37.60 30.68
N LEU A 338 17.19 38.20 29.48
CA LEU A 338 17.69 39.57 29.27
C LEU A 338 16.82 40.61 29.98
N ILE A 339 15.50 40.44 29.93
CA ILE A 339 14.53 41.32 30.60
C ILE A 339 14.65 41.20 32.13
N SER A 340 14.81 39.99 32.66
CA SER A 340 14.94 39.75 34.10
C SER A 340 16.22 40.37 34.67
N GLU A 341 17.36 40.19 34.00
CA GLU A 341 18.62 40.80 34.42
C GLU A 341 18.58 42.33 34.33
N ALA A 342 17.92 42.86 33.30
CA ALA A 342 17.68 44.30 33.14
C ALA A 342 16.81 44.90 34.25
N ASN A 343 15.75 44.19 34.65
CA ASN A 343 14.89 44.58 35.76
C ASN A 343 15.67 44.59 37.08
N ARG A 344 16.53 43.58 37.30
CA ARG A 344 17.37 43.50 38.51
C ARG A 344 18.44 44.60 38.56
N ALA A 345 19.00 44.98 37.41
CA ALA A 345 20.01 46.02 37.30
C ALA A 345 19.45 47.47 37.36
N GLY A 346 18.12 47.64 37.41
CA GLY A 346 17.47 48.96 37.52
C GLY A 346 17.65 49.86 36.29
N GLY A 347 17.95 49.28 35.13
CA GLY A 347 18.14 50.01 33.88
C GLY A 347 16.82 50.49 33.24
N LYS A 348 16.92 51.14 32.07
CA LYS A 348 15.75 51.52 31.25
C LYS A 348 15.10 50.26 30.63
N ILE A 349 14.27 49.58 31.41
CA ILE A 349 13.59 48.34 31.02
C ILE A 349 12.74 48.49 29.74
N SER A 350 12.20 49.69 29.48
CA SER A 350 11.49 50.00 28.23
C SER A 350 12.35 49.75 27.00
N ASP A 351 13.60 50.25 27.02
CA ASP A 351 14.50 50.21 25.87
C ASP A 351 14.99 48.78 25.63
N ILE A 352 15.13 48.00 26.72
CA ILE A 352 15.53 46.59 26.67
C ILE A 352 14.39 45.71 26.17
N LEU A 353 13.14 45.95 26.58
CA LEU A 353 11.97 45.26 26.06
C LEU A 353 11.78 45.51 24.55
N VAL A 354 11.93 46.76 24.10
CA VAL A 354 11.88 47.11 22.67
C VAL A 354 13.01 46.42 21.91
N THR A 355 14.22 46.40 22.46
CA THR A 355 15.37 45.73 21.84
C THR A 355 15.13 44.21 21.74
N ALA A 356 14.61 43.57 22.79
CA ALA A 356 14.27 42.15 22.79
C ALA A 356 13.13 41.80 21.82
N ALA A 357 12.13 42.67 21.68
CA ALA A 357 11.05 42.52 20.71
C ALA A 357 11.58 42.61 19.27
N ASN A 358 12.44 43.59 18.98
CA ASN A 358 13.05 43.75 17.67
C ASN A 358 13.97 42.57 17.31
N ASP A 359 14.82 42.12 18.24
CA ASP A 359 15.69 40.93 18.06
C ASP A 359 14.85 39.67 17.80
N SER A 360 13.79 39.45 18.58
CA SER A 360 12.90 38.30 18.39
C SER A 360 12.17 38.35 17.04
N ARG A 361 11.78 39.55 16.58
CA ARG A 361 11.13 39.76 15.27
C ARG A 361 12.10 39.53 14.12
N GLU A 362 13.33 40.05 14.22
CA GLU A 362 14.38 39.83 13.23
C GLU A 362 14.72 38.35 13.12
N LEU A 363 14.85 37.65 14.25
CA LEU A 363 15.09 36.20 14.26
C LEU A 363 13.97 35.43 13.55
N LYS A 364 12.69 35.77 13.80
CA LYS A 364 11.56 35.14 13.10
C LYS A 364 11.52 35.48 11.61
N PHE A 365 11.92 36.70 11.24
CA PHE A 365 12.05 37.09 9.84
C PHE A 365 13.12 36.24 9.13
N LEU A 366 14.30 36.08 9.74
CA LEU A 366 15.39 35.23 9.23
C LEU A 366 15.00 33.75 9.16
N GLU A 367 14.28 33.23 10.16
CA GLU A 367 13.73 31.86 10.12
C GLU A 367 12.74 31.69 8.95
N GLY A 368 11.88 32.68 8.70
CA GLY A 368 10.94 32.70 7.59
C GLY A 368 11.65 32.73 6.23
N GLU A 369 12.70 33.54 6.09
CA GLU A 369 13.53 33.60 4.88
C GLU A 369 14.25 32.27 4.62
N ARG A 370 14.85 31.69 5.67
CA ARG A 370 15.46 30.37 5.61
C ARG A 370 14.44 29.30 5.20
N LYS A 371 13.24 29.30 5.78
CA LYS A 371 12.17 28.34 5.46
C LYS A 371 11.76 28.44 3.98
N ARG A 372 11.65 29.66 3.43
CA ARG A 372 11.32 29.88 2.01
C ARG A 372 12.46 29.43 1.08
N SER A 373 13.70 29.75 1.43
CA SER A 373 14.87 29.31 0.67
C SER A 373 14.97 27.79 0.63
N ILE A 374 14.80 27.13 1.79
CA ILE A 374 14.81 25.67 1.89
C ILE A 374 13.64 25.00 1.16
N ALA A 375 12.45 25.61 1.16
CA ALA A 375 11.27 25.03 0.52
C ALA A 375 11.46 24.79 -0.98
N SER A 376 12.23 25.65 -1.67
CA SER A 376 12.56 25.44 -3.10
C SER A 376 13.42 24.20 -3.30
N TYR A 377 14.43 23.97 -2.45
CA TYR A 377 15.27 22.77 -2.51
C TYR A 377 14.47 21.48 -2.23
N ILE A 378 13.55 21.51 -1.26
CA ILE A 378 12.65 20.37 -1.01
C ILE A 378 11.81 20.09 -2.26
N SER A 379 11.31 21.12 -2.93
CA SER A 379 10.51 20.96 -4.16
C SER A 379 11.30 20.26 -5.27
N VAL A 380 12.60 20.57 -5.43
CA VAL A 380 13.47 19.88 -6.40
C VAL A 380 13.61 18.39 -6.09
N ILE A 381 13.75 18.02 -4.81
CA ILE A 381 13.84 16.60 -4.39
C ILE A 381 12.53 15.87 -4.73
N TRP A 382 11.38 16.51 -4.50
CA TRP A 382 10.07 15.97 -4.88
C TRP A 382 9.92 15.77 -6.38
N THR A 383 10.31 16.76 -7.18
CA THR A 383 10.28 16.66 -8.65
C THR A 383 11.20 15.55 -9.15
N SER A 384 12.43 15.45 -8.61
CA SER A 384 13.38 14.40 -8.98
C SER A 384 12.84 13.00 -8.67
N TYR A 385 12.22 12.83 -7.49
CA TYR A 385 11.55 11.58 -7.13
C TYR A 385 10.39 11.25 -8.07
N GLY A 386 9.55 12.24 -8.41
CA GLY A 386 8.43 12.06 -9.33
C GLY A 386 8.87 11.65 -10.74
N VAL A 387 9.95 12.25 -11.27
CA VAL A 387 10.52 11.86 -12.57
C VAL A 387 11.04 10.43 -12.52
N PHE A 388 11.77 10.05 -11.48
CA PHE A 388 12.24 8.68 -11.33
C PHE A 388 11.09 7.67 -11.27
N LEU A 389 10.07 7.96 -10.45
CA LEU A 389 8.87 7.14 -10.37
C LEU A 389 8.19 7.00 -11.75
N GLY A 390 8.05 8.10 -12.49
CA GLY A 390 7.50 8.09 -13.84
C GLY A 390 8.27 7.19 -14.80
N VAL A 391 9.61 7.24 -14.78
CA VAL A 391 10.46 6.35 -15.60
C VAL A 391 10.23 4.89 -15.22
N ILE A 392 10.20 4.57 -13.93
CA ILE A 392 9.97 3.19 -13.45
C ILE A 392 8.59 2.68 -13.86
N VAL A 393 7.55 3.51 -13.81
CA VAL A 393 6.20 3.14 -14.26
C VAL A 393 6.17 2.84 -15.76
N VAL A 394 6.83 3.67 -16.58
CA VAL A 394 6.94 3.43 -18.03
C VAL A 394 7.70 2.13 -18.32
N LEU A 395 8.81 1.89 -17.63
CA LEU A 395 9.56 0.63 -17.75
C LEU A 395 8.69 -0.56 -17.34
N ALA A 396 8.00 -0.49 -16.21
CA ALA A 396 7.13 -1.56 -15.76
C ALA A 396 6.03 -1.90 -16.77
N LYS A 397 5.42 -0.89 -17.41
CA LYS A 397 4.30 -1.12 -18.34
C LYS A 397 4.67 -1.46 -19.77
N VAL A 398 5.80 -0.96 -20.26
CA VAL A 398 6.19 -1.17 -21.66
C VAL A 398 7.23 -2.28 -21.77
N PHE A 399 8.22 -2.30 -20.87
CA PHE A 399 9.39 -3.16 -21.02
C PHE A 399 9.14 -4.58 -20.50
N ILE A 400 8.46 -4.72 -19.36
CA ILE A 400 8.21 -6.05 -18.76
C ILE A 400 7.32 -6.93 -19.66
N PRO A 401 6.17 -6.44 -20.18
CA PRO A 401 5.34 -7.25 -21.09
C PRO A 401 6.06 -7.59 -22.39
N ALA A 402 6.91 -6.69 -22.92
CA ALA A 402 7.69 -6.95 -24.13
C ALA A 402 8.71 -8.09 -23.94
N ILE A 403 9.32 -8.21 -22.75
CA ILE A 403 10.22 -9.32 -22.42
C ILE A 403 9.42 -10.60 -22.18
N ALA A 404 8.32 -10.51 -21.41
CA ALA A 404 7.48 -11.66 -21.08
C ALA A 404 6.89 -12.33 -22.33
N GLY A 405 6.33 -11.54 -23.26
CA GLY A 405 5.75 -12.04 -24.50
C GLY A 405 6.77 -12.64 -25.47
N SER A 406 8.05 -12.22 -25.39
CA SER A 406 9.11 -12.83 -26.21
C SER A 406 9.52 -14.24 -25.74
N ASN A 407 9.15 -14.64 -24.52
CA ASN A 407 9.45 -15.95 -23.95
C ASN A 407 8.34 -16.99 -24.22
N SER A 408 7.11 -16.56 -24.52
CA SER A 408 5.93 -17.43 -24.66
C SER A 408 5.79 -18.08 -26.05
N ASP A 409 6.50 -17.62 -27.07
CA ASP A 409 6.42 -18.15 -28.45
C ASP A 409 7.26 -19.42 -28.69
N SER A 410 7.64 -20.14 -27.62
CA SER A 410 8.37 -21.42 -27.73
C SER A 410 7.60 -22.56 -27.07
N GLU A 411 6.85 -23.29 -27.90
CA GLU A 411 6.08 -24.51 -27.56
C GLU A 411 6.94 -25.73 -27.14
N ASP A 412 8.25 -25.59 -26.91
CA ASP A 412 9.11 -26.71 -26.48
C ASP A 412 9.70 -26.44 -25.11
N GLY A 413 9.22 -27.22 -24.13
CA GLY A 413 9.59 -27.11 -22.73
C GLY A 413 11.07 -27.43 -22.50
N GLY A 414 11.75 -26.53 -21.78
CA GLY A 414 13.01 -26.82 -21.12
C GLY A 414 14.26 -26.34 -21.85
N GLY A 415 14.50 -25.02 -21.85
CA GLY A 415 15.82 -24.48 -22.20
C GLY A 415 15.76 -22.98 -22.42
N GLY A 416 16.37 -22.21 -21.51
CA GLY A 416 16.50 -20.76 -21.69
C GLY A 416 17.12 -20.43 -23.05
N GLN A 417 16.48 -19.55 -23.83
CA GLN A 417 16.96 -19.21 -25.16
C GLN A 417 18.34 -18.53 -25.05
N GLN A 418 19.29 -19.04 -25.83
CA GLN A 418 20.62 -18.48 -25.93
C GLN A 418 20.71 -17.59 -27.19
N LEU A 419 20.39 -16.29 -27.05
CA LEU A 419 20.80 -15.29 -28.03
C LEU A 419 22.25 -14.86 -27.73
N GLY A 420 23.20 -15.55 -28.36
CA GLY A 420 24.64 -15.26 -28.23
C GLY A 420 25.26 -15.80 -26.93
N ASN A 421 26.01 -14.98 -26.19
CA ASN A 421 26.64 -15.36 -24.91
C ASN A 421 25.76 -15.04 -23.68
N MET A 422 24.48 -14.71 -23.88
CA MET A 422 23.51 -14.52 -22.79
C MET A 422 22.46 -15.63 -22.85
N VAL A 423 22.39 -16.41 -21.78
CA VAL A 423 21.31 -17.38 -21.53
C VAL A 423 20.13 -16.57 -20.97
N ILE A 424 19.07 -16.40 -21.75
CA ILE A 424 17.81 -15.83 -21.28
C ILE A 424 17.10 -16.97 -20.54
N ARG A 425 17.30 -17.01 -19.22
CA ARG A 425 16.48 -17.88 -18.36
C ARG A 425 15.03 -17.40 -18.47
N ASN A 426 14.08 -18.32 -18.35
CA ASN A 426 12.68 -17.97 -18.10
C ASN A 426 12.65 -17.09 -16.85
N ILE A 427 12.47 -15.78 -17.03
CA ILE A 427 12.50 -14.80 -15.94
C ILE A 427 11.08 -14.32 -15.70
N GLU A 428 10.61 -14.53 -14.48
CA GLU A 428 9.29 -14.16 -14.03
C GLU A 428 9.13 -12.62 -14.00
N PRO A 429 8.12 -12.04 -14.69
CA PRO A 429 7.83 -10.60 -14.68
C PRO A 429 7.73 -9.99 -13.28
N LEU A 430 7.21 -10.76 -12.32
CA LEU A 430 7.04 -10.38 -10.92
C LEU A 430 8.37 -10.03 -10.24
N PHE A 431 9.48 -10.68 -10.61
CA PHE A 431 10.80 -10.41 -10.03
C PHE A 431 11.30 -8.99 -10.35
N PHE A 432 11.14 -8.55 -11.61
CA PHE A 432 11.53 -7.19 -12.00
C PHE A 432 10.65 -6.12 -11.35
N LEU A 433 9.34 -6.36 -11.28
CA LEU A 433 8.39 -5.49 -10.57
C LEU A 433 8.77 -5.33 -9.10
N THR A 434 9.15 -6.44 -8.47
CA THR A 434 9.59 -6.50 -7.08
C THR A 434 10.84 -5.64 -6.85
N ILE A 435 11.88 -5.78 -7.69
CA ILE A 435 13.11 -4.99 -7.58
C ILE A 435 12.82 -3.50 -7.79
N PHE A 436 12.03 -3.14 -8.80
CA PHE A 436 11.68 -1.76 -9.08
C PHE A 436 10.91 -1.12 -7.92
N TYR A 437 9.95 -1.85 -7.35
CA TYR A 437 9.17 -1.38 -6.20
C TYR A 437 10.06 -1.16 -4.96
N TYR A 438 10.98 -2.09 -4.65
CA TYR A 438 11.92 -1.92 -3.55
C TYR A 438 12.89 -0.76 -3.79
N GLY A 439 13.39 -0.61 -5.01
CA GLY A 439 14.27 0.49 -5.40
C GLY A 439 13.61 1.86 -5.20
N VAL A 440 12.37 2.03 -5.69
CA VAL A 440 11.57 3.24 -5.51
C VAL A 440 11.31 3.53 -4.03
N THR A 441 10.97 2.51 -3.25
CA THR A 441 10.69 2.65 -1.82
C THR A 441 11.95 3.06 -1.03
N MET A 442 13.09 2.44 -1.33
CA MET A 442 14.37 2.78 -0.70
C MET A 442 14.84 4.19 -1.08
N GLN A 443 14.64 4.59 -2.33
CA GLN A 443 14.93 5.95 -2.75
C GLN A 443 14.00 6.97 -2.09
N ALA A 444 12.71 6.67 -1.92
CA ALA A 444 11.77 7.52 -1.20
C ALA A 444 12.25 7.79 0.24
N LEU A 445 12.72 6.74 0.92
CA LEU A 445 13.31 6.85 2.25
C LEU A 445 14.53 7.78 2.24
N GLY A 446 15.48 7.55 1.33
CA GLY A 446 16.69 8.36 1.16
C GLY A 446 16.39 9.83 0.88
N ASN A 447 15.61 10.11 -0.18
CA ASN A 447 15.24 11.46 -0.62
C ASN A 447 14.47 12.23 0.47
N GLY A 448 13.54 11.58 1.15
CA GLY A 448 12.79 12.21 2.24
C GLY A 448 13.66 12.53 3.46
N SER A 449 14.57 11.63 3.84
CA SER A 449 15.52 11.87 4.94
C SER A 449 16.45 13.05 4.61
N MET A 450 16.91 13.15 3.36
CA MET A 450 17.75 14.24 2.87
C MET A 450 17.00 15.58 2.88
N ALA A 451 15.73 15.59 2.46
CA ALA A 451 14.88 16.78 2.53
C ALA A 451 14.75 17.31 3.97
N GLY A 452 14.65 16.42 4.97
CA GLY A 452 14.63 16.80 6.39
C GLY A 452 15.95 17.33 6.93
N LEU A 453 17.06 16.71 6.53
CA LEU A 453 18.40 17.13 6.91
C LEU A 453 18.68 18.55 6.40
N MET A 454 18.32 18.84 5.14
CA MET A 454 18.41 20.19 4.59
C MET A 454 17.49 21.18 5.32
N ALA A 455 16.28 20.76 5.69
CA ALA A 455 15.30 21.66 6.28
C ALA A 455 15.61 22.09 7.72
N THR A 456 16.04 21.13 8.55
CA THR A 456 16.13 21.32 10.00
C THR A 456 17.49 20.92 10.58
N GLY A 457 18.38 20.36 9.76
CA GLY A 457 19.63 19.76 10.24
C GLY A 457 19.45 18.40 10.92
N ARG A 458 18.23 17.84 10.95
CA ARG A 458 17.93 16.57 11.63
C ARG A 458 17.25 15.61 10.66
N PHE A 459 17.76 14.37 10.60
CA PHE A 459 17.16 13.28 9.81
C PHE A 459 15.71 12.98 10.21
N THR A 460 15.39 13.08 11.51
CA THR A 460 14.06 12.76 12.04
C THR A 460 12.93 13.62 11.47
N SER A 461 13.24 14.86 11.07
CA SER A 461 12.25 15.77 10.45
C SER A 461 11.98 15.44 8.97
N GLY A 462 12.84 14.61 8.35
CA GLY A 462 12.69 14.17 6.97
C GLY A 462 11.79 12.95 6.81
N MET A 463 11.57 12.22 7.90
CA MET A 463 10.78 10.98 7.89
C MET A 463 9.33 11.20 7.44
N LYS A 464 8.76 12.40 7.63
CA LYS A 464 7.50 12.76 7.00
C LYS A 464 7.62 12.76 5.48
N HIS A 465 8.61 13.43 4.90
CA HIS A 465 8.74 13.49 3.44
C HIS A 465 8.97 12.09 2.87
N SER A 466 9.75 11.25 3.57
CA SER A 466 9.93 9.85 3.24
C SER A 466 8.60 9.09 3.23
N GLY A 467 7.78 9.21 4.28
CA GLY A 467 6.51 8.50 4.35
C GLY A 467 5.46 9.00 3.34
N LEU A 468 5.42 10.31 3.01
CA LEU A 468 4.54 10.78 1.92
C LEU A 468 4.98 10.20 0.57
N MET A 469 6.29 10.17 0.29
CA MET A 469 6.82 9.61 -0.95
C MET A 469 6.56 8.10 -1.05
N ILE A 470 6.74 7.36 0.04
CA ILE A 470 6.40 5.93 0.11
C ILE A 470 4.91 5.70 -0.14
N LEU A 471 4.04 6.50 0.47
CA LEU A 471 2.59 6.42 0.23
C LEU A 471 2.25 6.68 -1.24
N LEU A 472 2.91 7.66 -1.87
CA LEU A 472 2.75 7.94 -3.29
C LEU A 472 3.24 6.77 -4.16
N ALA A 473 4.35 6.13 -3.83
CA ALA A 473 4.81 4.91 -4.52
C ALA A 473 3.81 3.77 -4.39
N ILE A 474 3.33 3.48 -3.17
CA ILE A 474 2.32 2.44 -2.94
C ILE A 474 1.10 2.72 -3.81
N LEU A 475 0.56 3.93 -3.79
CA LEU A 475 -0.61 4.28 -4.58
C LEU A 475 -0.33 4.12 -6.08
N CYS A 476 0.79 4.65 -6.57
CA CYS A 476 1.15 4.58 -7.98
C CYS A 476 1.34 3.14 -8.46
N PHE A 477 2.01 2.28 -7.69
CA PHE A 477 2.18 0.88 -8.04
C PHE A 477 0.87 0.10 -7.99
N ASN A 478 0.02 0.32 -6.99
CA ASN A 478 -1.28 -0.36 -6.89
C ASN A 478 -2.26 0.05 -7.99
N VAL A 479 -2.28 1.32 -8.38
CA VAL A 479 -3.21 1.82 -9.41
C VAL A 479 -2.70 1.54 -10.81
N VAL A 480 -1.41 1.75 -11.05
CA VAL A 480 -0.84 1.68 -12.40
C VAL A 480 -0.22 0.33 -12.64
N VAL A 481 0.74 -0.10 -11.81
CA VAL A 481 1.69 -1.18 -12.15
C VAL A 481 1.15 -2.59 -11.86
N PHE A 482 0.45 -2.77 -10.74
CA PHE A 482 -0.17 -4.03 -10.34
C PHE A 482 -1.46 -4.30 -11.11
N SER A 483 -1.38 -4.29 -12.44
CA SER A 483 -2.44 -4.83 -13.30
C SER A 483 -2.36 -6.36 -13.35
N PRO A 484 -3.50 -7.07 -13.51
CA PRO A 484 -3.55 -8.55 -13.50
C PRO A 484 -2.52 -9.20 -14.43
N ASP A 485 -2.35 -8.64 -15.64
CA ASP A 485 -1.44 -9.12 -16.69
C ASP A 485 0.04 -9.20 -16.27
N LEU A 486 0.43 -8.42 -15.25
CA LEU A 486 1.83 -8.22 -14.84
C LEU A 486 2.17 -8.93 -13.53
N ILE A 487 1.16 -9.29 -12.74
CA ILE A 487 1.34 -9.94 -11.44
C ILE A 487 1.63 -11.44 -11.59
N GLY A 488 1.48 -12.00 -12.79
CA GLY A 488 1.68 -13.43 -13.02
C GLY A 488 0.49 -14.28 -12.57
N VAL A 489 -0.68 -13.65 -12.36
CA VAL A 489 -1.94 -14.40 -12.30
C VAL A 489 -2.10 -15.07 -13.65
N THR A 490 -2.08 -16.40 -13.67
CA THR A 490 -2.27 -17.18 -14.89
C THR A 490 -3.54 -16.68 -15.55
N THR A 491 -3.42 -16.19 -16.79
CA THR A 491 -4.60 -15.89 -17.59
C THR A 491 -5.32 -17.20 -17.77
N LEU A 492 -6.57 -17.28 -17.29
CA LEU A 492 -7.38 -18.48 -17.43
C LEU A 492 -7.37 -18.94 -18.88
N PRO A 493 -7.07 -20.21 -19.16
CA PRO A 493 -7.19 -20.72 -20.52
C PRO A 493 -8.65 -20.55 -20.94
N ALA A 494 -8.90 -19.98 -22.11
CA ALA A 494 -10.24 -19.97 -22.66
C ALA A 494 -10.59 -21.39 -23.13
N LEU A 495 -11.85 -21.79 -22.98
CA LEU A 495 -12.42 -22.85 -23.81
C LEU A 495 -12.37 -22.34 -25.26
N SER A 496 -11.36 -22.78 -26.02
CA SER A 496 -11.09 -22.23 -27.36
C SER A 496 -11.98 -22.93 -28.37
N PRO A 497 -13.01 -22.27 -28.94
CA PRO A 497 -13.66 -22.80 -30.11
C PRO A 497 -12.67 -22.89 -31.26
N SER A 498 -12.68 -24.00 -31.98
CA SER A 498 -12.02 -24.06 -33.29
C SER A 498 -12.70 -23.09 -34.26
N ALA A 499 -11.92 -22.56 -35.21
CA ALA A 499 -12.43 -21.64 -36.20
C ALA A 499 -13.50 -22.30 -37.08
N GLY A 500 -14.72 -21.74 -37.05
CA GLY A 500 -15.85 -22.17 -37.86
C GLY A 500 -16.78 -23.19 -37.20
N THR A 501 -18.00 -23.26 -37.70
CA THR A 501 -19.01 -24.26 -37.35
C THR A 501 -19.08 -25.34 -38.43
N PHE A 502 -19.45 -26.57 -38.06
CA PHE A 502 -19.69 -27.67 -38.99
C PHE A 502 -21.15 -28.14 -38.93
N SER A 503 -21.65 -28.74 -40.01
CA SER A 503 -22.92 -29.46 -39.99
C SER A 503 -22.65 -30.92 -39.60
N PRO A 504 -23.24 -31.43 -38.50
CA PRO A 504 -23.04 -32.80 -38.02
C PRO A 504 -23.65 -33.87 -38.94
#